data_AF-A0A851IAX1-F1
#
_entry.id   AF-A0A851IAX1-F1
#
_cell.length_a   1.000
_cell.length_b   1.000
_cell.length_c   1.000
_cell.angle_alpha   90.00
_cell.angle_beta   90.00
_cell.angle_gamma   90.00
#
_symmetry.space_group_name_H-M   'P 1'
#
loop_
_entity.id
_entity.type
_entity.pdbx_description
1 polymer ?
#
loop_
_entity_poly.entity_id
_entity_poly.type
_entity_poly.pdbx_seq_one_letter_code
_entity_poly.pdbx_strand_id
1 'polypeptide(L)'
;MKNKLLMLILTFVISSFLFSYPVFRSDKVSLSEVELQKNNAQIEKLLSVENLFQVTDEDVVAFLGFSSPNEVKVMRILMEEQFKDASFMITKIEYRSNTVAAVSYESNVKNLSEKDYNTIIKTIGSKFKQKYGFNISEISKKSSSKMQEQLYLKDVFSITADVAHTEITKIKTYKRKSGFIMLSKTKNGWDISNQGVGMSFGKVYKVK
;
A
#
# COMPACT_ATOMS: atom_id res chain seq x y z
N MET A 1 24.41 32.39 -33.76
CA MET A 1 24.28 30.92 -33.53
C MET A 1 24.47 30.51 -32.06
N LYS A 2 25.33 31.15 -31.26
CA LYS A 2 25.56 30.82 -29.84
C LYS A 2 24.30 30.80 -28.95
N ASN A 3 23.36 31.74 -29.13
CA ASN A 3 22.11 31.77 -28.33
C ASN A 3 21.13 30.62 -28.65
N LYS A 4 21.13 30.10 -29.89
CA LYS A 4 20.29 28.93 -30.25
C LYS A 4 20.83 27.66 -29.60
N LEU A 5 22.15 27.47 -29.60
CA LEU A 5 22.80 26.33 -28.94
C LEU A 5 22.63 26.40 -27.41
N LEU A 6 22.77 27.58 -26.81
CA LEU A 6 22.55 27.78 -25.37
C LEU A 6 21.09 27.50 -24.98
N MET A 7 20.12 27.96 -25.76
CA MET A 7 18.69 27.65 -25.57
C MET A 7 18.38 26.16 -25.77
N LEU A 8 19.05 25.49 -26.71
CA LEU A 8 18.90 24.05 -26.96
C LEU A 8 19.47 23.23 -25.78
N ILE A 9 20.60 23.65 -25.23
CA ILE A 9 21.19 23.05 -24.03
C ILE A 9 20.29 23.34 -22.81
N LEU A 10 19.75 24.57 -22.67
CA LEU A 10 18.84 24.90 -21.57
C LEU A 10 17.55 24.10 -21.64
N THR A 11 16.93 23.98 -22.83
CA THR A 11 15.72 23.16 -23.03
C THR A 11 16.01 21.67 -22.86
N PHE A 12 17.17 21.18 -23.30
CA PHE A 12 17.59 19.80 -23.08
C PHE A 12 17.78 19.50 -21.59
N VAL A 13 18.52 20.37 -20.87
CA VAL A 13 18.77 20.25 -19.43
C VAL A 13 17.45 20.34 -18.64
N ILE A 14 16.59 21.30 -18.93
CA ILE A 14 15.27 21.44 -18.26
C ILE A 14 14.35 20.25 -18.57
N SER A 15 14.39 19.68 -19.78
CA SER A 15 13.60 18.50 -20.12
C SER A 15 14.09 17.22 -19.42
N SER A 16 15.40 17.10 -19.17
CA SER A 16 15.98 16.02 -18.34
C SER A 16 15.69 16.15 -16.84
N PHE A 17 15.10 17.27 -16.39
CA PHE A 17 14.72 17.51 -14.99
C PHE A 17 13.24 17.27 -14.69
N LEU A 18 12.43 16.82 -15.65
CA LEU A 18 10.98 16.66 -15.43
C LEU A 18 10.59 15.39 -14.66
N PHE A 19 11.51 14.44 -14.48
CA PHE A 19 11.24 13.22 -13.72
C PHE A 19 12.41 12.90 -12.79
N SER A 20 12.09 12.56 -11.54
CA SER A 20 13.08 12.14 -10.53
C SER A 20 13.73 10.78 -10.84
N TYR A 21 13.33 10.14 -11.95
CA TYR A 21 13.74 8.81 -12.37
C TYR A 21 13.80 8.72 -13.91
N PRO A 22 14.62 7.82 -14.48
CA PRO A 22 14.72 7.64 -15.92
C PRO A 22 13.45 7.06 -16.55
N VAL A 23 13.13 7.54 -17.75
CA VAL A 23 11.99 7.11 -18.57
C VAL A 23 12.49 6.56 -19.91
N PHE A 24 12.26 5.28 -20.17
CA PHE A 24 12.67 4.60 -21.40
C PHE A 24 11.48 4.35 -22.32
N ARG A 25 11.72 4.41 -23.63
CA ARG A 25 10.74 4.17 -24.69
C ARG A 25 11.29 3.10 -25.63
N SER A 26 10.52 2.06 -25.89
CA SER A 26 10.82 1.14 -26.99
C SER A 26 10.43 1.75 -28.35
N ASP A 27 10.93 1.17 -29.44
CA ASP A 27 10.64 1.62 -30.82
C ASP A 27 9.15 1.54 -31.18
N LYS A 28 8.35 0.84 -30.38
CA LYS A 28 6.89 0.71 -30.55
C LYS A 28 6.10 1.84 -29.90
N VAL A 29 6.79 2.84 -29.34
CA VAL A 29 6.19 3.98 -28.65
C VAL A 29 6.22 5.20 -29.56
N SER A 30 5.04 5.70 -29.91
CA SER A 30 4.87 6.88 -30.78
C SER A 30 4.26 8.08 -30.03
N LEU A 31 4.35 8.08 -28.69
CA LEU A 31 3.81 9.12 -27.84
C LEU A 31 4.69 10.37 -27.90
N SER A 32 4.06 11.54 -28.03
CA SER A 32 4.72 12.83 -27.86
C SER A 32 5.19 13.04 -26.42
N GLU A 33 6.09 14.01 -26.23
CA GLU A 33 6.60 14.36 -24.90
C GLU A 33 5.49 14.77 -23.92
N VAL A 34 4.52 15.54 -24.41
CA VAL A 34 3.36 15.99 -23.62
C VAL A 34 2.48 14.81 -23.20
N GLU A 35 2.28 13.83 -24.08
CA GLU A 35 1.54 12.61 -23.76
C GLU A 35 2.26 11.77 -22.72
N LEU A 36 3.59 11.72 -22.76
CA LEU A 36 4.40 10.98 -21.79
C LEU A 36 4.43 11.65 -20.43
N GLN A 37 4.54 12.97 -20.38
CA GLN A 37 4.37 13.73 -19.13
C GLN A 37 3.01 13.46 -18.48
N LYS A 38 1.93 13.50 -19.29
CA LYS A 38 0.59 13.18 -18.79
C LYS A 38 0.48 11.73 -18.31
N ASN A 39 1.07 10.78 -19.04
CA ASN A 39 1.05 9.38 -18.63
C ASN A 39 1.86 9.13 -17.36
N ASN A 40 3.05 9.72 -17.23
CA ASN A 40 3.90 9.60 -16.04
C ASN A 40 3.17 10.14 -14.80
N ALA A 41 2.56 11.33 -14.87
CA ALA A 41 1.78 11.88 -13.77
C ALA A 41 0.60 10.98 -13.36
N GLN A 42 -0.05 10.32 -14.32
CA GLN A 42 -1.11 9.34 -14.02
C GLN A 42 -0.56 8.09 -13.33
N ILE A 43 0.60 7.58 -13.77
CA ILE A 43 1.28 6.42 -13.18
C ILE A 43 1.74 6.75 -11.75
N GLU A 44 2.35 7.91 -11.54
CA GLU A 44 2.79 8.39 -10.22
C GLU A 44 1.61 8.51 -9.26
N LYS A 45 0.49 9.08 -9.72
CA LYS A 45 -0.73 9.15 -8.92
C LYS A 45 -1.26 7.75 -8.58
N LEU A 46 -1.33 6.85 -9.57
CA LEU A 46 -1.78 5.47 -9.36
C LEU A 46 -0.92 4.73 -8.32
N LEU A 47 0.39 4.93 -8.37
CA LEU A 47 1.39 4.27 -7.53
C LEU A 47 1.82 5.12 -6.32
N SER A 48 1.04 6.12 -5.96
CA SER A 48 1.27 6.92 -4.75
C SER A 48 1.14 6.05 -3.49
N VAL A 49 1.85 6.44 -2.43
CA VAL A 49 1.79 5.75 -1.14
C VAL A 49 0.36 5.70 -0.64
N GLU A 50 -0.41 6.78 -0.77
CA GLU A 50 -1.82 6.80 -0.36
C GLU A 50 -2.63 5.74 -1.11
N ASN A 51 -2.45 5.56 -2.41
CA ASN A 51 -3.23 4.62 -3.21
C ASN A 51 -2.74 3.16 -3.11
N LEU A 52 -1.46 2.94 -2.83
CA LEU A 52 -0.86 1.60 -2.73
C LEU A 52 -1.04 0.97 -1.36
N PHE A 53 -1.04 1.78 -0.30
CA PHE A 53 -1.11 1.31 1.07
C PHE A 53 -2.42 1.65 1.78
N GLN A 54 -3.40 2.18 1.06
CA GLN A 54 -4.77 2.20 1.54
C GLN A 54 -5.24 0.77 1.79
N VAL A 55 -5.75 0.52 3.00
CA VAL A 55 -6.30 -0.77 3.39
C VAL A 55 -7.82 -0.66 3.37
N THR A 56 -8.48 -1.39 2.48
CA THR A 56 -9.95 -1.49 2.47
C THR A 56 -10.43 -2.78 3.13
N ASP A 57 -11.70 -2.80 3.53
CA ASP A 57 -12.31 -4.03 4.06
C ASP A 57 -12.31 -5.16 3.02
N GLU A 58 -12.46 -4.81 1.75
CA GLU A 58 -12.40 -5.76 0.63
C GLU A 58 -11.02 -6.40 0.51
N ASP A 59 -9.95 -5.61 0.67
CA ASP A 59 -8.57 -6.11 0.65
C ASP A 59 -8.33 -7.10 1.81
N VAL A 60 -8.81 -6.77 3.01
CA VAL A 60 -8.65 -7.62 4.20
C VAL A 60 -9.39 -8.96 4.04
N VAL A 61 -10.64 -8.91 3.55
CA VAL A 61 -11.44 -10.12 3.28
C VAL A 61 -10.77 -10.98 2.21
N ALA A 62 -10.32 -10.37 1.11
CA ALA A 62 -9.68 -11.08 0.01
C ALA A 62 -8.32 -11.68 0.37
N PHE A 63 -7.55 -11.00 1.24
CA PHE A 63 -6.21 -11.44 1.63
C PHE A 63 -6.21 -12.56 2.68
N LEU A 64 -7.15 -12.53 3.63
CA LEU A 64 -7.09 -13.38 4.83
C LEU A 64 -8.28 -14.32 4.99
N GLY A 65 -9.29 -14.22 4.12
CA GLY A 65 -10.48 -15.06 4.16
C GLY A 65 -11.36 -14.81 5.39
N PHE A 66 -11.17 -13.67 6.08
CA PHE A 66 -12.03 -13.29 7.20
C PHE A 66 -13.43 -13.00 6.70
N SER A 67 -14.42 -13.64 7.33
CA SER A 67 -15.84 -13.42 7.06
C SER A 67 -16.53 -12.61 8.16
N SER A 68 -15.89 -12.46 9.33
CA SER A 68 -16.41 -11.68 10.45
C SER A 68 -16.08 -10.19 10.28
N PRO A 69 -17.08 -9.28 10.28
CA PRO A 69 -16.85 -7.84 10.21
C PRO A 69 -15.93 -7.31 11.32
N ASN A 70 -15.94 -7.94 12.50
CA ASN A 70 -15.11 -7.54 13.63
C ASN A 70 -13.64 -7.93 13.42
N GLU A 71 -13.39 -9.12 12.87
CA GLU A 71 -12.03 -9.57 12.53
C GLU A 71 -11.43 -8.72 11.42
N VAL A 72 -12.23 -8.41 10.39
CA VAL A 72 -11.85 -7.50 9.31
C VAL A 72 -11.42 -6.14 9.86
N LYS A 73 -12.20 -5.57 10.79
CA LYS A 73 -11.90 -4.27 11.39
C LYS A 73 -10.62 -4.28 12.24
N VAL A 74 -10.41 -5.32 13.06
CA VAL A 74 -9.18 -5.47 13.85
C VAL A 74 -7.97 -5.56 12.93
N MET A 75 -8.07 -6.36 11.88
CA MET A 75 -6.98 -6.55 10.94
C MET A 75 -6.69 -5.29 10.13
N ARG A 76 -7.72 -4.55 9.72
CA ARG A 76 -7.56 -3.27 9.04
C ARG A 76 -6.74 -2.29 9.88
N ILE A 77 -7.07 -2.13 11.17
CA ILE A 77 -6.32 -1.26 12.10
C ILE A 77 -4.83 -1.67 12.16
N LEU A 78 -4.55 -2.98 12.23
CA LEU A 78 -3.18 -3.49 12.27
C LEU A 78 -2.41 -3.21 10.97
N MET A 79 -3.05 -3.40 9.82
CA MET A 79 -2.43 -3.11 8.51
C MET A 79 -2.23 -1.61 8.30
N GLU A 80 -3.20 -0.77 8.67
CA GLU A 80 -3.09 0.69 8.59
C GLU A 80 -1.88 1.20 9.40
N GLU A 81 -1.72 0.74 10.65
CA GLU A 81 -0.56 1.14 11.47
C GLU A 81 0.76 0.56 10.95
N GLN A 82 0.76 -0.63 10.35
CA GLN A 82 1.93 -1.20 9.68
C GLN A 82 2.41 -0.33 8.50
N PHE A 83 1.47 0.23 7.73
CA PHE A 83 1.78 0.99 6.53
C PHE A 83 1.89 2.51 6.71
N LYS A 84 1.61 3.04 7.91
CA LYS A 84 1.64 4.49 8.21
C LYS A 84 2.92 5.21 7.79
N ASP A 85 4.05 4.51 7.84
CA ASP A 85 5.38 5.02 7.45
C ASP A 85 5.97 4.27 6.24
N ALA A 86 5.12 3.62 5.45
CA ALA A 86 5.54 2.93 4.25
C ALA A 86 5.98 3.93 3.18
N SER A 87 7.04 3.59 2.44
CA SER A 87 7.49 4.36 1.29
C SER A 87 7.41 3.52 0.03
N PHE A 88 7.10 4.19 -1.08
CA PHE A 88 7.18 3.63 -2.42
C PHE A 88 7.80 4.67 -3.34
N MET A 89 8.87 4.29 -4.03
CA MET A 89 9.62 5.15 -4.92
C MET A 89 9.71 4.48 -6.29
N ILE A 90 9.25 5.17 -7.33
CA ILE A 90 9.49 4.76 -8.71
C ILE A 90 10.96 5.03 -9.03
N THR A 91 11.66 4.00 -9.53
CA THR A 91 13.07 4.09 -9.91
C THR A 91 13.27 4.09 -11.41
N LYS A 92 12.29 3.62 -12.19
CA LYS A 92 12.32 3.63 -13.67
C LYS A 92 10.91 3.43 -14.23
N ILE A 93 10.56 4.12 -15.31
CA ILE A 93 9.41 3.76 -16.16
C ILE A 93 9.92 3.35 -17.54
N GLU A 94 9.47 2.19 -18.03
CA GLU A 94 9.82 1.67 -19.34
C GLU A 94 8.56 1.40 -20.17
N TYR A 95 8.30 2.26 -21.15
CA TYR A 95 7.18 2.12 -22.08
C TYR A 95 7.50 1.06 -23.15
N ARG A 96 6.79 -0.06 -23.10
CA ARG A 96 6.90 -1.18 -24.05
C ARG A 96 5.97 -1.04 -25.25
N SER A 97 4.94 -0.22 -25.12
CA SER A 97 4.06 0.25 -26.19
C SER A 97 3.35 1.53 -25.74
N ASN A 98 2.52 2.12 -26.60
CA ASN A 98 1.66 3.25 -26.24
C ASN A 98 0.67 2.94 -25.09
N THR A 99 0.44 1.66 -24.79
CA THR A 99 -0.55 1.18 -23.83
C THR A 99 0.03 0.26 -22.75
N VAL A 100 1.34 0.00 -22.74
CA VAL A 100 1.98 -0.90 -21.77
C VAL A 100 3.26 -0.27 -21.23
N ALA A 101 3.41 -0.26 -19.91
CA ALA A 101 4.60 0.23 -19.22
C ALA A 101 5.05 -0.75 -18.13
N ALA A 102 6.36 -0.88 -17.94
CA ALA A 102 6.95 -1.55 -16.78
C ALA A 102 7.52 -0.49 -15.84
N VAL A 103 7.05 -0.46 -14.60
CA VAL A 103 7.48 0.51 -13.58
C VAL A 103 8.35 -0.21 -12.57
N SER A 104 9.64 0.09 -12.55
CA SER A 104 10.54 -0.40 -11.50
C SER A 104 10.38 0.47 -10.26
N TYR A 105 10.46 -0.14 -9.09
CA TYR A 105 10.25 0.56 -7.83
C TYR A 105 11.15 0.01 -6.73
N GLU A 106 11.29 0.82 -5.69
CA GLU A 106 11.75 0.43 -4.36
C GLU A 106 10.67 0.77 -3.34
N SER A 107 10.40 -0.15 -2.43
CA SER A 107 9.47 0.07 -1.33
C SER A 107 10.08 -0.32 0.00
N ASN A 108 9.60 0.34 1.04
CA ASN A 108 10.03 0.10 2.40
C ASN A 108 8.80 0.04 3.29
N VAL A 109 8.63 -1.07 4.01
CA VAL A 109 7.53 -1.26 4.95
C VAL A 109 8.09 -1.76 6.27
N LYS A 110 7.43 -1.47 7.39
CA LYS A 110 7.88 -1.97 8.71
C LYS A 110 7.99 -3.49 8.68
N ASN A 111 9.12 -4.00 9.19
CA ASN A 111 9.41 -5.43 9.20
C ASN A 111 8.83 -6.08 10.46
N LEU A 112 7.52 -6.33 10.46
CA LEU A 112 6.87 -7.07 11.54
C LEU A 112 7.24 -8.55 11.43
N SER A 113 7.89 -9.07 12.47
CA SER A 113 8.12 -10.50 12.64
C SER A 113 6.89 -11.18 13.24
N GLU A 114 6.81 -12.51 13.13
CA GLU A 114 5.79 -13.31 13.81
C GLU A 114 5.77 -13.05 15.34
N LYS A 115 6.95 -12.87 15.93
CA LYS A 115 7.09 -12.52 17.36
C LYS A 115 6.44 -11.18 17.70
N ASP A 116 6.52 -10.19 16.80
CA ASP A 116 5.90 -8.89 17.00
C ASP A 116 4.37 -9.00 16.95
N TYR A 117 3.83 -9.73 15.96
CA TYR A 117 2.40 -10.01 15.89
C TYR A 117 1.90 -10.75 17.14
N ASN A 118 2.63 -11.78 17.60
CA ASN A 118 2.29 -12.52 18.81
C ASN A 118 2.32 -11.63 20.06
N THR A 119 3.29 -10.72 20.16
CA THR A 119 3.37 -9.72 21.24
C THR A 119 2.16 -8.80 21.22
N ILE A 120 1.80 -8.27 20.05
CA ILE A 120 0.65 -7.38 19.86
C ILE A 120 -0.65 -8.08 20.29
N ILE A 121 -0.92 -9.27 19.75
CA ILE A 121 -2.12 -10.06 20.05
C ILE A 121 -2.21 -10.38 21.55
N LYS A 122 -1.10 -10.82 22.15
CA LYS A 122 -1.04 -11.11 23.61
C LYS A 122 -1.31 -9.86 24.45
N THR A 123 -0.80 -8.72 24.03
CA THR A 123 -0.96 -7.44 24.75
C THR A 123 -2.39 -6.94 24.66
N ILE A 124 -3.03 -7.05 23.48
CA ILE A 124 -4.45 -6.74 23.28
C ILE A 124 -5.30 -7.59 24.23
N GLY A 125 -5.11 -8.92 24.22
CA GLY A 125 -5.84 -9.83 25.09
C GLY A 125 -5.63 -9.55 26.58
N SER A 126 -4.39 -9.23 26.98
CA SER A 126 -4.05 -8.91 28.37
C SER A 126 -4.70 -7.61 28.84
N LYS A 127 -4.66 -6.53 28.03
CA LYS A 127 -5.32 -5.26 28.36
C LYS A 127 -6.83 -5.40 28.47
N PHE A 128 -7.46 -6.15 27.57
CA PHE A 128 -8.89 -6.41 27.64
C PHE A 128 -9.25 -7.19 28.92
N LYS A 129 -8.52 -8.27 29.21
CA LYS A 129 -8.72 -9.08 30.42
C LYS A 129 -8.51 -8.28 31.71
N GLN A 130 -7.54 -7.36 31.73
CA GLN A 130 -7.33 -6.48 32.88
C GLN A 130 -8.53 -5.55 33.11
N LYS A 131 -9.18 -5.06 32.04
CA LYS A 131 -10.33 -4.16 32.13
C LYS A 131 -11.62 -4.87 32.56
N TYR A 132 -11.85 -6.09 32.07
CA TYR A 132 -13.14 -6.78 32.21
C TYR A 132 -13.12 -8.08 33.02
N GLY A 133 -11.94 -8.60 33.35
CA GLY A 133 -11.77 -9.83 34.11
C GLY A 133 -11.96 -11.13 33.32
N PHE A 134 -12.22 -11.07 32.01
CA PHE A 134 -12.41 -12.24 31.13
C PHE A 134 -11.75 -12.02 29.75
N ASN A 135 -11.57 -13.09 28.97
CA ASN A 135 -10.90 -13.02 27.66
C ASN A 135 -11.84 -12.54 26.54
N ILE A 136 -11.29 -11.96 25.46
CA ILE A 136 -12.08 -11.49 24.30
C ILE A 136 -12.97 -12.61 23.72
N SER A 137 -12.48 -13.86 23.68
CA SER A 137 -13.23 -15.02 23.19
C SER A 137 -14.48 -15.35 24.02
N GLU A 138 -14.61 -14.79 25.22
CA GLU A 138 -15.76 -15.01 26.12
C GLU A 138 -16.82 -13.91 26.02
N ILE A 139 -16.61 -12.87 25.20
CA ILE A 139 -17.54 -11.73 25.05
C ILE A 139 -18.98 -12.21 24.82
N SER A 140 -19.21 -13.08 23.85
CA SER A 140 -20.56 -13.56 23.50
C SER A 140 -21.27 -14.29 24.65
N LYS A 141 -20.51 -14.94 25.54
CA LYS A 141 -21.04 -15.67 26.70
C LYS A 141 -21.21 -14.77 27.93
N LYS A 142 -20.41 -13.72 28.06
CA LYS A 142 -20.39 -12.81 29.22
C LYS A 142 -21.28 -11.58 29.03
N SER A 143 -21.69 -11.29 27.81
CA SER A 143 -22.64 -10.23 27.51
C SER A 143 -24.07 -10.62 27.92
N SER A 144 -24.72 -9.76 28.68
CA SER A 144 -26.14 -9.87 29.05
C SER A 144 -27.08 -9.29 27.98
N SER A 145 -26.54 -8.53 27.02
CA SER A 145 -27.29 -7.92 25.92
C SER A 145 -26.40 -7.64 24.72
N LYS A 146 -27.04 -7.48 23.55
CA LYS A 146 -26.35 -7.02 22.32
C LYS A 146 -25.68 -5.67 22.50
N MET A 147 -26.28 -4.76 23.27
CA MET A 147 -25.69 -3.44 23.53
C MET A 147 -24.39 -3.56 24.33
N GLN A 148 -24.35 -4.45 25.33
CA GLN A 148 -23.14 -4.70 26.10
C GLN A 148 -22.06 -5.39 25.27
N GLU A 149 -22.44 -6.34 24.40
CA GLU A 149 -21.53 -6.97 23.44
C GLU A 149 -20.86 -5.93 22.52
N GLN A 150 -21.65 -4.99 21.97
CA GLN A 150 -21.12 -3.92 21.13
C GLN A 150 -20.17 -2.97 21.88
N LEU A 151 -20.42 -2.71 23.17
CA LEU A 151 -19.50 -1.94 24.01
C LEU A 151 -18.17 -2.67 24.20
N TYR A 152 -18.20 -3.97 24.47
CA TYR A 152 -16.98 -4.77 24.58
C TYR A 152 -16.19 -4.80 23.27
N LEU A 153 -16.87 -4.99 22.13
CA LEU A 153 -16.23 -4.99 20.82
C LEU A 153 -15.63 -3.62 20.47
N LYS A 154 -16.33 -2.53 20.77
CA LYS A 154 -15.80 -1.16 20.61
C LYS A 154 -14.48 -0.99 21.38
N ASP A 155 -14.42 -1.50 22.60
CA ASP A 155 -13.23 -1.40 23.42
C ASP A 155 -12.12 -2.35 22.97
N VAL A 156 -12.44 -3.51 22.39
CA VAL A 156 -11.46 -4.34 21.68
C VAL A 156 -10.82 -3.56 20.53
N PHE A 157 -11.62 -2.84 19.72
CA PHE A 157 -11.08 -2.04 18.62
C PHE A 157 -10.20 -0.89 19.11
N SER A 158 -10.63 -0.20 20.17
CA SER A 158 -9.82 0.88 20.78
C SER A 158 -8.50 0.35 21.32
N ILE A 159 -8.53 -0.75 22.08
CA ILE A 159 -7.32 -1.39 22.62
C ILE A 159 -6.42 -1.85 21.47
N THR A 160 -6.99 -2.40 20.41
CA THR A 160 -6.24 -2.81 19.21
C THR A 160 -5.53 -1.63 18.60
N ALA A 161 -6.20 -0.51 18.37
CA ALA A 161 -5.60 0.70 17.81
C ALA A 161 -4.45 1.21 18.68
N ASP A 162 -4.66 1.32 20.00
CA ASP A 162 -3.64 1.81 20.93
C ASP A 162 -2.41 0.90 20.98
N VAL A 163 -2.63 -0.42 21.07
CA VAL A 163 -1.55 -1.41 21.14
C VAL A 163 -0.83 -1.50 19.79
N ALA A 164 -1.56 -1.55 18.68
CA ALA A 164 -0.99 -1.56 17.34
C ALA A 164 -0.10 -0.34 17.16
N HIS A 165 -0.61 0.86 17.43
CA HIS A 165 0.16 2.09 17.32
C HIS A 165 1.44 2.04 18.20
N THR A 166 1.28 1.66 19.47
CA THR A 166 2.39 1.64 20.43
C THR A 166 3.46 0.62 20.06
N GLU A 167 3.08 -0.62 19.75
CA GLU A 167 4.03 -1.70 19.49
C GLU A 167 4.64 -1.61 18.08
N ILE A 168 3.84 -1.27 17.06
CA ILE A 168 4.34 -1.14 15.70
C ILE A 168 5.29 0.06 15.56
N THR A 169 5.06 1.16 16.28
CA THR A 169 5.96 2.32 16.26
C THR A 169 7.33 2.02 16.89
N LYS A 170 7.44 1.02 17.78
CA LYS A 170 8.74 0.57 18.31
C LYS A 170 9.59 -0.15 17.27
N ILE A 171 8.99 -0.64 16.19
CA ILE A 171 9.68 -1.37 15.13
C ILE A 171 10.43 -0.38 14.25
N LYS A 172 11.76 -0.35 14.40
CA LYS A 172 12.66 0.51 13.62
C LYS A 172 13.27 -0.19 12.40
N THR A 173 13.01 -1.48 12.26
CA THR A 173 13.51 -2.28 11.13
C THR A 173 12.48 -2.25 10.01
N TYR A 174 12.98 -2.17 8.78
CA TYR A 174 12.13 -2.12 7.61
C TYR A 174 12.55 -3.17 6.59
N LYS A 175 11.55 -3.76 5.93
CA LYS A 175 11.73 -4.69 4.83
C LYS A 175 11.74 -3.88 3.54
N ARG A 176 12.93 -3.78 2.95
CA ARG A 176 13.10 -3.20 1.61
C ARG A 176 12.72 -4.24 0.56
N LYS A 177 11.93 -3.84 -0.42
CA LYS A 177 11.67 -4.63 -1.62
C LYS A 177 11.95 -3.78 -2.85
N SER A 178 12.53 -4.40 -3.87
CA SER A 178 12.68 -3.81 -5.19
C SER A 178 12.08 -4.77 -6.21
N GLY A 179 11.55 -4.22 -7.30
CA GLY A 179 10.98 -5.05 -8.36
C GLY A 179 10.41 -4.19 -9.48
N PHE A 180 9.48 -4.77 -10.24
CA PHE A 180 8.72 -4.03 -11.24
C PHE A 180 7.23 -4.38 -11.20
N ILE A 181 6.40 -3.45 -11.65
CA ILE A 181 4.96 -3.59 -11.84
C ILE A 181 4.65 -3.36 -13.32
N MET A 182 3.92 -4.28 -13.92
CA MET A 182 3.41 -4.11 -15.28
C MET A 182 2.10 -3.33 -15.26
N LEU A 183 2.03 -2.24 -16.01
CA LEU A 183 0.86 -1.40 -16.18
C LEU A 183 0.31 -1.49 -17.59
N SER A 184 -1.01 -1.43 -17.70
CA SER A 184 -1.73 -1.37 -18.97
C SER A 184 -2.68 -0.17 -19.00
N LYS A 185 -2.76 0.49 -20.14
CA LYS A 185 -3.65 1.63 -20.37
C LYS A 185 -5.05 1.13 -20.69
N THR A 186 -6.03 1.58 -19.91
CA THR A 186 -7.46 1.34 -20.07
C THR A 186 -8.15 2.60 -20.57
N LYS A 187 -9.48 2.52 -20.79
CA LYS A 187 -10.31 3.71 -21.11
C LYS A 187 -10.27 4.76 -19.99
N ASN A 188 -10.02 4.36 -18.75
CA ASN A 188 -10.05 5.21 -17.57
C ASN A 188 -8.64 5.68 -17.11
N GLY A 189 -7.59 5.35 -17.87
CA GLY A 189 -6.20 5.64 -17.51
C GLY A 189 -5.37 4.38 -17.31
N TRP A 190 -4.22 4.51 -16.65
CA TRP A 190 -3.34 3.38 -16.34
C TRP A 190 -3.91 2.52 -15.21
N ASP A 191 -3.74 1.21 -15.32
CA ASP A 191 -4.08 0.25 -14.27
C ASP A 191 -2.99 -0.83 -14.16
N ILE A 192 -2.92 -1.50 -13.01
CA ILE A 192 -1.99 -2.61 -12.77
C ILE A 192 -2.48 -3.82 -13.56
N SER A 193 -1.64 -4.34 -14.44
CA SER A 193 -1.99 -5.49 -15.28
C SER A 193 -1.88 -6.81 -14.49
N ASN A 194 -2.83 -7.74 -14.71
CA ASN A 194 -2.80 -9.07 -14.10
C ASN A 194 -1.67 -9.98 -14.62
N GLN A 195 -0.97 -9.57 -15.69
CA GLN A 195 0.15 -10.32 -16.27
C GLN A 195 1.48 -9.78 -15.72
N GLY A 196 1.95 -10.38 -14.62
CA GLY A 196 3.28 -10.08 -14.06
C GLY A 196 3.29 -9.54 -12.63
N VAL A 197 2.36 -9.98 -11.78
CA VAL A 197 2.39 -9.67 -10.34
C VAL A 197 3.37 -10.61 -9.64
N GLY A 198 4.62 -10.19 -9.54
CA GLY A 198 5.63 -10.73 -8.62
C GLY A 198 5.57 -10.10 -7.23
N MET A 199 4.42 -9.58 -6.80
CA MET A 199 4.26 -8.96 -5.49
C MET A 199 2.88 -9.14 -4.89
N SER A 200 2.84 -9.87 -3.79
CA SER A 200 1.83 -9.71 -2.74
C SER A 200 2.05 -8.36 -2.03
N PHE A 201 1.36 -7.32 -2.49
CA PHE A 201 1.02 -6.17 -1.66
C PHE A 201 -0.45 -5.89 -1.86
N GLY A 202 -1.30 -6.47 -1.00
CA GLY A 202 -2.68 -6.04 -0.74
C GLY A 202 -3.72 -6.18 -1.85
N LYS A 203 -3.38 -5.94 -3.12
CA LYS A 203 -4.33 -6.02 -4.24
C LYS A 203 -4.41 -7.45 -4.76
N VAL A 204 -5.29 -8.23 -4.15
CA VAL A 204 -5.78 -9.49 -4.72
C VAL A 204 -6.76 -9.12 -5.83
N TYR A 205 -6.25 -8.89 -7.05
CA TYR A 205 -7.12 -8.89 -8.21
C TYR A 205 -7.70 -10.30 -8.34
N LYS A 206 -9.03 -10.41 -8.30
CA LYS A 206 -9.77 -11.63 -8.64
C LYS A 206 -9.22 -12.19 -9.95
N VAL A 207 -8.55 -13.33 -9.88
CA VAL A 207 -8.46 -14.23 -11.04
C VAL A 207 -9.88 -14.78 -11.21
N LYS A 208 -10.55 -14.38 -12.29
CA LYS A 208 -11.72 -15.10 -12.77
C LYS A 208 -11.26 -16.31 -13.55
#